data_AF-A0A7S0X2C7-F1
#
_entry.id   AF-A0A7S0X2C7-F1
#
_cell.length_a   1.000
_cell.length_b   1.000
_cell.length_c   1.000
_cell.angle_alpha   90.00
_cell.angle_beta   90.00
_cell.angle_gamma   90.00
#
_symmetry.space_group_name_H-M   'P 1'
#
loop_
_entity.id
_entity.type
_entity.pdbx_description
1 polymer ?
#
loop_
_entity_poly.entity_id
_entity_poly.type
_entity_poly.pdbx_seq_one_letter_code
_entity_poly.pdbx_strand_id
1 'polypeptide(L)'
;VCGSIAGSSGLSGSENHDGVAKDAQLAFTDFEGSDLRWSMPNNMGNDFFQHAYDVGARIHSNSWGAASGLSYNVRTYEIDEFAAANPMFLPMFAVGNSKLETVNGRYTYGSPANAKNILAIGSTMSSNSRDAAYLNEDGLFKAWSVEIGGPDAKHWAHSNIRGLSPWFSVSNPSTHAISAQSV
;
A
#
# COMPACT_ATOMS: atom_id res chain seq x y z
N VAL A 1 -2.67 7.03 -8.72
CA VAL A 1 -2.55 6.72 -7.28
C VAL A 1 -3.91 6.82 -6.58
N CYS A 2 -4.47 8.02 -6.39
CA CYS A 2 -5.74 8.21 -5.66
C CYS A 2 -6.93 7.42 -6.22
N GLY A 3 -7.04 7.30 -7.56
CA GLY A 3 -8.09 6.52 -8.19
C GLY A 3 -8.10 5.04 -7.77
N SER A 4 -6.92 4.42 -7.60
CA SER A 4 -6.82 3.04 -7.12
C SER A 4 -7.24 2.88 -5.65
N ILE A 5 -7.16 3.96 -4.86
CA ILE A 5 -7.55 3.96 -3.45
C ILE A 5 -9.06 4.21 -3.34
N ALA A 6 -9.55 5.35 -3.81
CA ALA A 6 -10.93 5.79 -3.57
C ALA A 6 -11.62 6.37 -4.82
N GLY A 7 -11.16 6.01 -6.02
CA GLY A 7 -11.85 6.39 -7.24
C GLY A 7 -13.25 5.79 -7.29
N SER A 8 -14.25 6.61 -7.61
CA SER A 8 -15.60 6.14 -7.90
C SER A 8 -16.00 6.70 -9.26
N SER A 9 -16.18 5.81 -10.23
CA SER A 9 -16.50 6.22 -11.60
C SER A 9 -17.91 6.77 -11.73
N GLY A 10 -18.87 6.24 -10.96
CA GLY A 10 -20.29 6.62 -11.00
C GLY A 10 -20.99 6.36 -12.33
N LEU A 11 -20.28 5.78 -13.32
CA LEU A 11 -20.78 5.45 -14.64
C LEU A 11 -21.16 3.96 -14.67
N SER A 12 -22.34 3.67 -15.22
CA SER A 12 -22.79 2.29 -15.38
C SER A 12 -21.84 1.52 -16.30
N GLY A 13 -21.35 0.37 -15.83
CA GLY A 13 -20.43 -0.50 -16.57
C GLY A 13 -18.93 -0.24 -16.32
N SER A 14 -18.56 0.75 -15.49
CA SER A 14 -17.17 0.99 -15.09
C SER A 14 -16.89 0.68 -13.62
N GLU A 15 -17.82 0.00 -12.93
CA GLU A 15 -17.70 -0.34 -11.50
C GLU A 15 -16.48 -1.25 -11.24
N ASN A 16 -16.03 -1.99 -12.24
CA ASN A 16 -14.80 -2.81 -12.20
C ASN A 16 -13.50 -1.98 -12.16
N HIS A 17 -13.59 -0.66 -12.30
CA HIS A 17 -12.47 0.28 -12.26
C HIS A 17 -12.51 1.21 -11.04
N ASP A 18 -13.48 1.01 -10.14
CA ASP A 18 -13.52 1.74 -8.87
C ASP A 18 -12.32 1.34 -7.99
N GLY A 19 -11.91 2.26 -7.13
CA GLY A 19 -10.85 2.05 -6.14
C GLY A 19 -11.29 1.10 -5.02
N VAL A 20 -10.32 0.62 -4.25
CA VAL A 20 -10.53 -0.35 -3.16
C VAL A 20 -11.48 0.17 -2.07
N ALA A 21 -11.48 1.47 -1.80
CA ALA A 21 -12.29 2.12 -0.78
C ALA A 21 -13.03 3.34 -1.38
N LYS A 22 -13.89 3.10 -2.38
CA LYS A 22 -14.56 4.16 -3.16
C LYS A 22 -15.48 5.12 -2.39
N ASP A 23 -15.93 4.70 -1.19
CA ASP A 23 -16.74 5.55 -0.31
C ASP A 23 -15.88 6.36 0.69
N ALA A 24 -14.55 6.18 0.67
CA ALA A 24 -13.65 6.94 1.53
C ALA A 24 -13.45 8.38 1.02
N GLN A 25 -13.26 9.30 1.96
CA GLN A 25 -12.88 10.68 1.64
C GLN A 25 -11.38 10.79 1.39
N LEU A 26 -10.99 11.68 0.47
CA LEU A 26 -9.60 11.92 0.12
C LEU A 26 -9.14 13.28 0.66
N ALA A 27 -8.10 13.27 1.49
CA ALA A 27 -7.21 14.42 1.66
C ALA A 27 -6.08 14.30 0.64
N PHE A 28 -5.86 15.35 -0.15
CA PHE A 28 -4.85 15.35 -1.21
C PHE A 28 -3.81 16.45 -0.95
N THR A 29 -2.55 16.05 -0.88
CA THR A 29 -1.42 16.96 -0.73
C THR A 29 -0.61 16.94 -2.01
N ASP A 30 -0.64 18.05 -2.74
CA ASP A 30 0.32 18.31 -3.79
C ASP A 30 1.57 18.93 -3.18
N PHE A 31 2.74 18.38 -3.50
CA PHE A 31 4.03 18.90 -3.05
C PHE A 31 5.03 18.97 -4.21
N GLU A 32 4.54 19.01 -5.45
CA GLU A 32 5.34 19.44 -6.60
C GLU A 32 5.58 20.96 -6.54
N GLY A 33 6.83 21.35 -6.64
CA GLY A 33 7.26 22.74 -6.73
C GLY A 33 7.10 23.30 -8.14
N SER A 34 7.13 24.63 -8.27
CA SER A 34 6.96 25.34 -9.54
C SER A 34 8.02 25.02 -10.60
N ASP A 35 9.13 24.39 -10.20
CA ASP A 35 10.23 23.94 -11.07
C ASP A 35 10.11 22.46 -11.46
N LEU A 36 8.94 21.83 -11.23
CA LEU A 36 8.66 20.41 -11.45
C LEU A 36 9.56 19.49 -10.60
N ARG A 37 10.09 20.01 -9.49
CA ARG A 37 10.81 19.22 -8.48
C ARG A 37 9.95 19.05 -7.24
N TRP A 38 10.25 18.04 -6.45
CA TRP A 38 9.57 17.85 -5.18
C TRP A 38 9.94 18.96 -4.21
N SER A 39 8.94 19.71 -3.75
CA SER A 39 9.05 20.62 -2.63
C SER A 39 8.97 19.80 -1.35
N MET A 40 10.11 19.26 -0.92
CA MET A 40 10.17 18.45 0.28
C MET A 40 9.92 19.32 1.52
N PRO A 41 9.06 18.88 2.45
CA PRO A 41 8.87 19.54 3.73
C PRO A 41 10.18 19.56 4.54
N ASN A 42 10.35 20.55 5.41
CA ASN A 42 11.51 20.61 6.30
C ASN A 42 11.48 19.48 7.33
N ASN A 43 10.28 19.14 7.83
CA ASN A 43 10.05 18.01 8.72
C ASN A 43 8.86 17.16 8.24
N MET A 44 9.05 15.85 8.11
CA MET A 44 8.00 14.95 7.62
C MET A 44 6.78 14.83 8.56
N GLY A 45 6.97 14.99 9.87
CA GLY A 45 5.90 14.91 10.84
C GLY A 45 5.05 16.18 10.84
N ASN A 46 5.63 17.27 11.31
CA ASN A 46 4.93 18.53 11.57
C ASN A 46 4.48 19.25 10.30
N ASP A 47 5.27 19.20 9.22
CA ASP A 47 5.01 20.01 8.02
C ASP A 47 4.34 19.22 6.90
N PHE A 48 4.09 17.93 7.09
CA PHE A 48 3.51 17.08 6.04
C PHE A 48 2.42 16.17 6.58
N PHE A 49 2.73 15.26 7.50
CA PHE A 49 1.70 14.37 8.03
C PHE A 49 0.71 15.05 8.97
N GLN A 50 1.13 16.05 9.75
CA GLN A 50 0.24 16.78 10.64
C GLN A 50 -0.90 17.45 9.87
N HIS A 51 -0.62 18.06 8.71
CA HIS A 51 -1.66 18.65 7.86
C HIS A 51 -2.73 17.64 7.44
N ALA A 52 -2.32 16.44 7.03
CA ALA A 52 -3.26 15.38 6.68
C ALA A 52 -4.01 14.86 7.91
N TYR A 53 -3.32 14.71 9.05
CA TYR A 53 -3.90 14.25 10.31
C TYR A 53 -5.00 15.21 10.81
N ASP A 54 -4.75 16.52 10.74
CA ASP A 54 -5.63 17.59 11.21
C ASP A 54 -6.94 17.66 10.41
N VAL A 55 -6.89 17.34 9.11
CA VAL A 55 -8.11 17.22 8.27
C VAL A 55 -8.79 15.86 8.40
N GLY A 56 -8.36 15.03 9.35
CA GLY A 56 -9.00 13.76 9.70
C GLY A 56 -8.45 12.54 8.97
N ALA A 57 -7.40 12.67 8.15
CA ALA A 57 -6.80 11.50 7.51
C ALA A 57 -6.16 10.58 8.57
N ARG A 58 -6.32 9.27 8.40
CA ARG A 58 -5.76 8.23 9.27
C ARG A 58 -4.91 7.22 8.51
N ILE A 59 -4.96 7.25 7.18
CA ILE A 59 -4.11 6.48 6.28
C ILE A 59 -3.49 7.48 5.31
N HIS A 60 -2.17 7.41 5.12
CA HIS A 60 -1.43 8.31 4.23
C HIS A 60 -0.63 7.51 3.22
N SER A 61 -1.06 7.52 1.95
CA SER A 61 -0.42 6.76 0.88
C SER A 61 0.64 7.60 0.18
N ASN A 62 1.86 7.05 0.07
CA ASN A 62 3.02 7.72 -0.50
C ASN A 62 3.67 6.83 -1.57
N SER A 63 3.42 7.13 -2.85
CA SER A 63 4.01 6.40 -3.98
C SER A 63 5.28 7.07 -4.50
N TRP A 64 6.20 7.40 -3.58
CA TRP A 64 7.45 8.08 -3.85
C TRP A 64 8.54 7.62 -2.89
N GLY A 65 9.79 7.87 -3.25
CA GLY A 65 10.96 7.50 -2.45
C GLY A 65 12.26 7.79 -3.19
N ALA A 66 13.38 7.55 -2.53
CA ALA A 66 14.70 7.73 -3.10
C ALA A 66 15.58 6.49 -2.85
N ALA A 67 16.39 6.13 -3.85
CA ALA A 67 17.45 5.15 -3.67
C ALA A 67 18.50 5.73 -2.69
N SER A 68 18.54 5.19 -1.48
CA SER A 68 19.39 5.70 -0.39
C SER A 68 20.47 4.71 0.07
N GLY A 69 20.73 3.66 -0.73
CA GLY A 69 21.73 2.64 -0.38
C GLY A 69 21.44 1.94 0.95
N LEU A 70 20.15 1.68 1.24
CA LEU A 70 19.64 1.14 2.52
C LEU A 70 19.75 2.08 3.73
N SER A 71 20.15 3.34 3.54
CA SER A 71 20.30 4.28 4.64
C SER A 71 18.94 4.59 5.30
N TYR A 72 18.92 4.53 6.62
CA TYR A 72 17.89 5.12 7.47
C TYR A 72 18.26 6.58 7.71
N ASN A 73 17.60 7.51 7.01
CA ASN A 73 17.95 8.94 7.04
C ASN A 73 17.03 9.72 7.99
N VAL A 74 17.32 11.02 8.14
CA VAL A 74 16.55 11.91 9.03
C VAL A 74 15.05 11.93 8.71
N ARG A 75 14.66 11.90 7.43
CA ARG A 75 13.24 11.86 7.05
C ARG A 75 12.59 10.53 7.41
N THR A 76 13.29 9.40 7.22
CA THR A 76 12.82 8.10 7.70
C THR A 76 12.60 8.11 9.22
N TYR A 77 13.51 8.75 9.98
CA TYR A 77 13.38 8.91 11.42
C TYR A 77 12.15 9.75 11.82
N GLU A 78 11.96 10.91 11.19
CA GLU A 78 10.81 11.79 11.46
C GLU A 78 9.47 11.11 11.17
N ILE A 79 9.41 10.29 10.12
CA ILE A 79 8.24 9.46 9.80
C ILE A 79 7.96 8.45 10.91
N ASP A 80 9.00 7.76 11.39
CA ASP A 80 8.89 6.81 12.49
C ASP A 80 8.45 7.46 13.80
N GLU A 81 9.00 8.64 14.11
CA GLU A 81 8.66 9.44 15.28
C GLU A 81 7.19 9.87 15.22
N PHE A 82 6.73 10.41 14.09
CA PHE A 82 5.35 10.84 13.92
C PHE A 82 4.37 9.69 14.06
N ALA A 83 4.63 8.55 13.41
CA ALA A 83 3.77 7.37 13.49
C ALA A 83 3.76 6.76 14.90
N ALA A 84 4.89 6.77 15.62
CA ALA A 84 4.95 6.33 17.01
C ALA A 84 4.12 7.23 17.95
N ALA A 85 4.15 8.55 17.73
CA ALA A 85 3.37 9.51 18.51
C ALA A 85 1.88 9.48 18.15
N ASN A 86 1.53 9.07 16.93
CA ASN A 86 0.16 9.05 16.40
C ASN A 86 -0.25 7.63 15.99
N PRO A 87 -0.55 6.72 16.93
CA PRO A 87 -0.80 5.30 16.64
C PRO A 87 -2.03 5.03 15.75
N MET A 88 -2.91 6.03 15.58
CA MET A 88 -4.06 5.96 14.69
C MET A 88 -3.78 6.56 13.30
N PHE A 89 -2.53 6.82 12.95
CA PHE A 89 -2.11 7.29 11.65
C PHE A 89 -1.16 6.29 11.01
N LEU A 90 -1.52 5.77 9.84
CA LEU A 90 -0.74 4.78 9.11
C LEU A 90 -0.12 5.39 7.85
N PRO A 91 1.18 5.73 7.87
CA PRO A 91 1.92 6.02 6.66
C PRO A 91 2.19 4.73 5.88
N MET A 92 1.95 4.78 4.58
CA MET A 92 2.22 3.69 3.66
C MET A 92 3.16 4.17 2.56
N PHE A 93 4.20 3.40 2.24
CA PHE A 93 5.20 3.76 1.23
C PHE A 93 5.44 2.64 0.22
N ALA A 94 5.58 3.01 -1.04
CA ALA A 94 6.07 2.08 -2.06
C ALA A 94 7.55 1.74 -1.79
N VAL A 95 7.92 0.46 -1.87
CA VAL A 95 9.32 0.01 -1.67
C VAL A 95 10.28 0.53 -2.74
N GLY A 96 9.75 0.95 -3.90
CA GLY A 96 10.51 1.44 -5.04
C GLY A 96 10.67 0.40 -6.15
N ASN A 97 11.12 0.89 -7.32
CA ASN A 97 11.22 0.10 -8.55
C ASN A 97 12.68 -0.16 -8.96
N SER A 98 13.63 0.07 -8.06
CA SER A 98 15.03 -0.20 -8.32
C SER A 98 15.23 -1.72 -8.37
N LYS A 99 15.57 -2.24 -9.55
CA LYS A 99 15.96 -3.65 -9.71
C LYS A 99 17.46 -3.70 -9.95
N LEU A 100 18.17 -4.40 -9.06
CA LEU A 100 19.58 -4.70 -9.23
C LEU A 100 19.72 -6.20 -9.49
N GLU A 101 20.05 -6.54 -10.74
CA GLU A 101 20.10 -7.94 -11.20
C GLU A 101 21.14 -8.77 -10.43
N THR A 102 22.26 -8.17 -10.03
CA THR A 102 23.35 -8.85 -9.30
C THR A 102 22.91 -9.44 -7.95
N VAL A 103 21.80 -8.94 -7.40
CA VAL A 103 21.23 -9.39 -6.12
C VAL A 103 19.79 -9.89 -6.28
N ASN A 104 19.31 -10.06 -7.52
CA ASN A 104 17.92 -10.41 -7.84
C ASN A 104 16.91 -9.51 -7.11
N GLY A 105 17.13 -8.19 -7.15
CA GLY A 105 16.26 -7.21 -6.49
C GLY A 105 16.26 -7.22 -4.95
N ARG A 106 17.10 -8.03 -4.30
CA ARG A 106 17.27 -7.95 -2.84
C ARG A 106 17.96 -6.64 -2.46
N TYR A 107 17.57 -6.08 -1.32
CA TYR A 107 18.21 -4.87 -0.78
C TYR A 107 18.15 -3.65 -1.72
N THR A 108 17.11 -3.55 -2.55
CA THR A 108 16.93 -2.41 -3.46
C THR A 108 15.79 -1.48 -3.04
N TYR A 109 15.26 -1.65 -1.82
CA TYR A 109 14.25 -0.75 -1.28
C TYR A 109 14.80 0.66 -1.09
N GLY A 110 13.94 1.66 -1.33
CA GLY A 110 14.27 3.06 -1.13
C GLY A 110 13.83 3.59 0.24
N SER A 111 14.45 4.68 0.70
CA SER A 111 13.90 5.48 1.79
C SER A 111 12.70 6.29 1.28
N PRO A 112 11.62 6.42 2.06
CA PRO A 112 11.50 6.01 3.47
C PRO A 112 10.78 4.66 3.67
N ALA A 113 10.72 3.78 2.67
CA ALA A 113 10.08 2.46 2.80
C ALA A 113 10.78 1.52 3.80
N ASN A 114 11.93 1.93 4.35
CA ASN A 114 12.66 1.28 5.42
C ASN A 114 12.38 1.82 6.83
N ALA A 115 11.39 2.70 6.98
CA ALA A 115 10.87 3.10 8.28
C ALA A 115 10.26 1.88 9.02
N LYS A 116 10.33 1.88 10.35
CA LYS A 116 9.88 0.77 11.21
C LYS A 116 8.38 0.81 11.50
N ASN A 117 7.79 2.01 11.52
CA ASN A 117 6.41 2.27 11.93
C ASN A 117 5.51 2.61 10.73
N ILE A 118 5.81 2.03 9.57
CA ILE A 118 5.03 2.21 8.35
C ILE A 118 4.61 0.87 7.76
N LEU A 119 3.70 0.91 6.78
CA LEU A 119 3.47 -0.20 5.89
C LEU A 119 4.23 0.00 4.57
N ALA A 120 5.26 -0.81 4.35
CA ALA A 120 6.00 -0.85 3.09
C ALA A 120 5.30 -1.78 2.08
N ILE A 121 5.06 -1.28 0.86
CA ILE A 121 4.28 -1.97 -0.17
C ILE A 121 5.15 -2.32 -1.37
N GLY A 122 5.27 -3.63 -1.66
CA GLY A 122 5.79 -4.15 -2.92
C GLY A 122 4.68 -4.41 -3.94
N SER A 123 5.03 -4.53 -5.21
CA SER A 123 4.09 -4.88 -6.27
C SER A 123 4.31 -6.31 -6.75
N THR A 124 3.21 -7.03 -6.93
CA THR A 124 3.18 -8.24 -7.75
C THR A 124 2.61 -7.91 -9.13
N MET A 125 2.70 -8.90 -10.01
CA MET A 125 1.96 -8.99 -11.26
C MET A 125 0.45 -9.06 -10.98
N SER A 126 -0.37 -8.35 -11.76
CA SER A 126 -1.83 -8.47 -11.76
C SER A 126 -2.28 -9.61 -12.67
N SER A 127 -3.49 -10.15 -12.51
CA SER A 127 -3.98 -11.27 -13.35
C SER A 127 -4.14 -10.93 -14.84
N ASN A 128 -4.09 -9.65 -15.21
CA ASN A 128 -4.05 -9.19 -16.60
C ASN A 128 -2.62 -8.98 -17.14
N SER A 129 -1.59 -9.18 -16.31
CA SER A 129 -0.20 -9.10 -16.74
C SER A 129 0.20 -10.43 -17.37
N ARG A 130 0.98 -10.36 -18.46
CA ARG A 130 1.41 -11.53 -19.24
C ARG A 130 2.11 -12.59 -18.39
N ASP A 131 2.76 -12.16 -17.31
CA ASP A 131 3.60 -13.02 -16.49
C ASP A 131 2.88 -13.54 -15.22
N ALA A 132 1.63 -13.12 -14.95
CA ALA A 132 0.85 -13.71 -13.86
C ALA A 132 0.48 -15.19 -14.12
N ALA A 133 0.50 -15.63 -15.39
CA ALA A 133 0.40 -17.03 -15.76
C ALA A 133 1.58 -17.85 -15.17
N TYR A 134 2.79 -17.28 -15.12
CA TYR A 134 3.99 -17.97 -14.63
C TYR A 134 4.01 -18.22 -13.12
N LEU A 135 3.17 -17.53 -12.33
CA LEU A 135 3.08 -17.80 -10.88
C LEU A 135 2.52 -19.19 -10.59
N ASN A 136 1.77 -19.78 -11.54
CA ASN A 136 1.18 -21.12 -11.44
C ASN A 136 1.90 -22.18 -12.29
N GLU A 137 2.74 -21.81 -13.26
CA GLU A 137 3.30 -22.75 -14.24
C GLU A 137 4.38 -23.69 -13.65
N ASP A 138 5.14 -23.25 -12.64
CA ASP A 138 6.22 -24.06 -12.06
C ASP A 138 5.86 -24.73 -10.72
N GLY A 139 4.62 -24.57 -10.22
CA GLY A 139 4.19 -25.10 -8.92
C GLY A 139 4.94 -24.52 -7.71
N LEU A 140 5.73 -23.46 -7.90
CA LEU A 140 6.56 -22.82 -6.86
C LEU A 140 5.74 -22.01 -5.85
N PHE A 141 4.59 -21.49 -6.25
CA PHE A 141 3.69 -20.75 -5.37
C PHE A 141 2.25 -21.25 -5.53
N LYS A 142 1.56 -21.49 -4.40
CA LYS A 142 0.11 -21.73 -4.42
C LYS A 142 -0.61 -20.40 -4.23
N ALA A 143 -1.43 -20.02 -5.19
CA ALA A 143 -2.33 -18.89 -5.05
C ALA A 143 -3.60 -19.31 -4.27
N TRP A 144 -4.07 -18.43 -3.41
CA TRP A 144 -5.29 -18.63 -2.64
C TRP A 144 -6.18 -17.40 -2.75
N SER A 145 -7.47 -17.57 -3.00
CA SER A 145 -8.47 -16.52 -2.82
C SER A 145 -8.79 -16.43 -1.33
N VAL A 146 -8.80 -15.23 -0.79
CA VAL A 146 -9.24 -14.97 0.58
C VAL A 146 -10.63 -14.37 0.51
N GLU A 147 -11.60 -15.10 1.03
CA GLU A 147 -12.98 -14.65 1.12
C GLU A 147 -13.14 -13.76 2.35
N ILE A 148 -13.66 -12.55 2.13
CA ILE A 148 -13.97 -11.59 3.18
C ILE A 148 -15.49 -11.60 3.41
N GLY A 149 -15.92 -11.73 4.67
CA GLY A 149 -17.33 -11.77 5.04
C GLY A 149 -17.60 -11.30 6.47
N GLY A 150 -18.88 -11.34 6.85
CA GLY A 150 -19.39 -10.82 8.13
C GLY A 150 -20.20 -9.52 7.97
N PRO A 151 -20.90 -9.08 9.03
CA PRO A 151 -21.85 -7.95 8.96
C PRO A 151 -21.23 -6.65 8.45
N ASP A 152 -19.99 -6.37 8.83
CA ASP A 152 -19.30 -5.13 8.41
C ASP A 152 -18.52 -5.30 7.10
N ALA A 153 -18.42 -6.51 6.55
CA ALA A 153 -17.62 -6.79 5.35
C ALA A 153 -18.30 -6.39 4.03
N LYS A 154 -19.55 -5.91 4.08
CA LYS A 154 -20.31 -5.52 2.88
C LYS A 154 -19.55 -4.49 2.03
N HIS A 155 -18.78 -3.61 2.66
CA HIS A 155 -17.97 -2.60 1.96
C HIS A 155 -16.70 -3.16 1.31
N TRP A 156 -16.32 -4.41 1.60
CA TRP A 156 -15.19 -5.11 0.96
C TRP A 156 -15.64 -6.14 -0.07
N ALA A 157 -16.94 -6.27 -0.35
CA ALA A 157 -17.47 -7.30 -1.25
C ALA A 157 -16.90 -7.22 -2.67
N HIS A 158 -16.37 -6.06 -3.09
CA HIS A 158 -15.68 -5.88 -4.37
C HIS A 158 -14.17 -6.16 -4.31
N SER A 159 -13.59 -6.38 -3.14
CA SER A 159 -12.14 -6.58 -2.98
C SER A 159 -11.74 -8.01 -3.36
N ASN A 160 -10.83 -8.15 -4.32
CA ASN A 160 -10.21 -9.43 -4.65
C ASN A 160 -8.86 -9.54 -3.94
N ILE A 161 -8.81 -10.29 -2.83
CA ILE A 161 -7.58 -10.54 -2.10
C ILE A 161 -7.04 -11.92 -2.46
N ARG A 162 -5.79 -11.95 -2.93
CA ARG A 162 -5.07 -13.20 -3.21
C ARG A 162 -3.83 -13.32 -2.33
N GLY A 163 -3.69 -14.45 -1.65
CA GLY A 163 -2.47 -14.83 -0.95
C GLY A 163 -1.56 -15.66 -1.85
N LEU A 164 -0.25 -15.46 -1.77
CA LEU A 164 0.76 -16.28 -2.45
C LEU A 164 1.55 -17.07 -1.41
N SER A 165 1.48 -18.40 -1.49
CA SER A 165 2.08 -19.34 -0.51
C SER A 165 1.82 -18.98 0.96
N PRO A 166 0.57 -18.68 1.36
CA PRO A 166 0.28 -18.32 2.74
C PRO A 166 0.43 -19.53 3.69
N TRP A 167 0.95 -19.29 4.89
CA TRP A 167 0.74 -20.19 6.01
C TRP A 167 -0.66 -19.91 6.58
N PHE A 168 -1.60 -20.86 6.51
CA PHE A 168 -2.98 -20.63 6.96
C PHE A 168 -3.29 -21.36 8.27
N SER A 169 -3.72 -20.61 9.29
CA SER A 169 -4.57 -21.11 10.36
C SER A 169 -5.66 -20.09 10.63
N VAL A 170 -6.90 -20.40 10.24
CA VAL A 170 -8.06 -19.54 10.52
C VAL A 170 -8.60 -19.93 11.90
N SER A 171 -8.00 -19.38 12.96
CA SER A 171 -8.53 -19.46 14.33
C SER A 171 -9.14 -18.11 14.71
N ASN A 172 -10.46 -18.01 14.75
CA ASN A 172 -11.22 -16.75 14.92
C ASN A 172 -11.41 -16.38 16.43
N PRO A 173 -11.85 -15.14 16.82
CA PRO A 173 -12.87 -14.32 16.15
C PRO A 173 -12.68 -12.79 16.22
N SER A 174 -12.07 -12.15 15.21
CA SER A 174 -12.22 -10.69 15.01
C SER A 174 -11.68 -10.21 13.65
N THR A 175 -11.67 -11.07 12.63
CA THR A 175 -11.24 -10.66 11.29
C THR A 175 -12.37 -10.87 10.30
N HIS A 176 -12.38 -10.05 9.25
CA HIS A 176 -13.32 -10.22 8.15
C HIS A 176 -12.93 -11.37 7.21
N ALA A 177 -11.76 -11.99 7.37
CA ALA A 177 -11.39 -13.18 6.59
C ALA A 177 -12.16 -14.41 7.09
N ILE A 178 -13.03 -14.97 6.25
CA ILE A 178 -13.91 -16.08 6.63
C ILE A 178 -13.47 -17.43 6.05
N SER A 179 -12.76 -17.43 4.92
CA SER A 179 -12.18 -18.65 4.35
C SER A 179 -11.07 -18.30 3.37
N ALA A 180 -10.24 -19.30 3.04
CA ALA A 180 -9.32 -19.21 1.91
C ALA A 180 -9.40 -20.48 1.08
N GLN A 181 -9.46 -20.35 -0.24
CA GLN A 181 -9.52 -21.49 -1.17
C GLN A 181 -8.37 -21.41 -2.17
N SER A 182 -7.76 -22.55 -2.49
CA SER A 182 -6.74 -22.61 -3.53
C SER A 182 -7.37 -22.30 -4.88
N VAL A 183 -6.73 -21.45 -5.68
CA VAL A 183 -7.21 -21.03 -7.01
C VAL A 183 -6.44 -21.74 -8.12
#